data_AF-A0A935K916-F1
#
_entry.id   AF-A0A935K916-F1
#
_cell.length_a   1.000
_cell.length_b   1.000
_cell.length_c   1.000
_cell.angle_alpha   90.00
_cell.angle_beta   90.00
_cell.angle_gamma   90.00
#
_symmetry.space_group_name_H-M   'P 1'
#
loop_
_entity.id
_entity.type
_entity.pdbx_description
1 polymer ?
#
loop_
_entity_poly.entity_id
_entity_poly.type
_entity_poly.pdbx_seq_one_letter_code
_entity_poly.pdbx_strand_id
1 'polypeptide(L)'
;MEMDEMLIGTVKGPGENPHEFNFITTNNNQARIGEFVYYSVNDGENDLNIVGTIIERSLVRNLPDSFLADPNTPPSLVSSLIGLSEDGVEIYEISVETIGYFNNTLNDFVNPRIPPNPGQPVFLTSNEMLARMLSPRQKGEQGERTSAHC
;
A
#
# COMPACT_ATOMS: atom_id res chain seq x y z
N MET A 1 15.81 -13.76 -2.49
CA MET A 1 14.65 -13.65 -1.59
C MET A 1 13.92 -12.41 -2.04
N GLU A 2 12.92 -12.60 -2.90
CA GLU A 2 12.06 -11.54 -3.43
C GLU A 2 11.36 -10.85 -2.27
N MET A 3 11.43 -9.52 -2.25
CA MET A 3 10.44 -8.73 -1.53
C MET A 3 9.13 -8.98 -2.28
N ASP A 4 8.13 -9.57 -1.63
CA ASP A 4 6.80 -9.73 -2.22
C ASP A 4 6.13 -8.35 -2.24
N GLU A 5 6.60 -7.49 -3.15
CA GLU A 5 6.11 -6.14 -3.34
C GLU A 5 4.82 -6.24 -4.15
N MET A 6 3.73 -6.51 -3.44
CA MET A 6 2.44 -6.66 -4.08
C MET A 6 1.85 -5.29 -4.39
N LEU A 7 1.96 -4.87 -5.66
CA LEU A 7 1.30 -3.68 -6.17
C LEU A 7 -0.21 -3.80 -5.92
N ILE A 8 -0.72 -2.97 -5.02
CA ILE A 8 -2.13 -3.02 -4.60
C ILE A 8 -2.96 -1.93 -5.27
N GLY A 9 -2.33 -0.83 -5.72
CA GLY A 9 -3.09 0.25 -6.34
C GLY A 9 -2.25 1.42 -6.78
N THR A 10 -2.92 2.52 -7.09
CA THR A 10 -2.32 3.74 -7.61
C THR A 10 -2.87 4.96 -6.88
N VAL A 11 -1.99 5.86 -6.46
CA VAL A 11 -2.36 7.08 -5.76
C VAL A 11 -3.26 7.95 -6.65
N LYS A 12 -4.42 8.32 -6.12
CA LYS A 12 -5.34 9.27 -6.74
C LYS A 12 -4.95 10.70 -6.41
N GLY A 13 -4.54 10.93 -5.16
CA GLY A 13 -4.17 12.25 -4.66
C GLY A 13 -4.21 12.32 -3.13
N PRO A 14 -4.13 13.52 -2.56
CA PRO A 14 -4.26 13.72 -1.11
C PRO A 14 -5.66 13.35 -0.62
N GLY A 15 -5.76 12.93 0.64
CA GLY A 15 -7.01 12.62 1.33
C GLY A 15 -7.70 13.87 1.87
N GLU A 16 -8.73 13.66 2.71
CA GLU A 16 -9.48 14.76 3.32
C GLU A 16 -8.71 15.44 4.45
N ASN A 17 -7.96 14.68 5.26
CA ASN A 17 -7.14 15.22 6.34
C ASN A 17 -5.67 15.42 5.95
N PRO A 18 -4.94 16.32 6.64
CA PRO A 18 -3.50 16.37 6.54
C PRO A 18 -2.89 15.03 6.95
N HIS A 19 -1.91 14.54 6.16
CA HIS A 19 -1.28 13.22 6.29
C HIS A 19 -2.10 12.03 5.78
N GLU A 20 -3.25 12.27 5.16
CA GLU A 20 -3.97 11.21 4.45
C GLU A 20 -3.73 11.29 2.94
N PHE A 21 -3.79 10.14 2.30
CA PHE A 21 -3.84 10.05 0.85
C PHE A 21 -4.81 8.95 0.43
N ASN A 22 -5.35 9.12 -0.77
CA ASN A 22 -6.29 8.18 -1.35
C ASN A 22 -5.62 7.45 -2.52
N PHE A 23 -5.78 6.14 -2.57
CA PHE A 23 -5.38 5.35 -3.73
C PHE A 23 -6.54 4.55 -4.28
N ILE A 24 -6.48 4.27 -5.58
CA ILE A 24 -7.46 3.45 -6.29
C ILE A 24 -6.94 2.03 -6.39
N THR A 25 -7.81 1.07 -6.11
CA THR A 25 -7.57 -0.36 -6.30
C THR A 25 -8.78 -1.06 -6.88
N THR A 26 -8.51 -2.09 -7.68
CA THR A 26 -9.50 -3.10 -8.08
C THR A 26 -9.42 -4.36 -7.20
N ASN A 27 -8.41 -4.46 -6.34
CA ASN A 27 -8.13 -5.63 -5.52
C ASN A 27 -8.57 -5.40 -4.05
N ASN A 28 -9.89 -5.34 -3.86
CA ASN A 28 -10.51 -5.11 -2.55
C ASN A 28 -10.22 -6.20 -1.50
N ASN A 29 -10.00 -7.45 -1.92
CA ASN A 29 -9.80 -8.55 -0.98
C ASN A 29 -8.54 -8.39 -0.12
N GLN A 30 -7.56 -7.65 -0.64
CA GLN A 30 -6.26 -7.44 0.00
C GLN A 30 -6.13 -6.06 0.67
N ALA A 31 -6.86 -5.05 0.22
CA ALA A 31 -6.90 -3.72 0.83
C ALA A 31 -7.83 -3.67 2.06
N ARG A 32 -7.45 -4.37 3.15
CA ARG A 32 -8.25 -4.44 4.38
C ARG A 32 -7.89 -3.31 5.35
N ILE A 33 -8.87 -2.86 6.13
CA ILE A 33 -8.67 -1.85 7.18
C ILE A 33 -7.69 -2.41 8.22
N GLY A 34 -6.69 -1.61 8.59
CA GLY A 34 -5.60 -1.98 9.50
C GLY A 34 -4.41 -2.66 8.83
N GLU A 35 -4.47 -2.94 7.52
CA GLU A 35 -3.29 -3.38 6.77
C GLU A 35 -2.37 -2.20 6.47
N PHE A 36 -1.09 -2.53 6.29
CA PHE A 36 -0.06 -1.55 6.01
C PHE A 36 0.23 -1.50 4.51
N VAL A 37 0.43 -0.28 4.03
CA VAL A 37 0.86 -0.01 2.66
C VAL A 37 2.06 0.92 2.70
N TYR A 38 2.82 0.96 1.61
CA TYR A 38 3.88 1.93 1.47
C TYR A 38 3.99 2.44 0.03
N TYR A 39 4.63 3.60 -0.08
CA TYR A 39 5.05 4.19 -1.34
C TYR A 39 6.48 4.72 -1.20
N SER A 40 7.26 4.66 -2.27
CA SER A 40 8.66 5.09 -2.26
C SER A 40 8.78 6.51 -2.80
N VAL A 41 9.35 7.42 -2.03
CA VAL A 41 9.65 8.79 -2.43
C VAL A 41 11.16 8.96 -2.57
N ASN A 42 11.61 9.49 -3.69
CA ASN A 42 12.99 9.87 -3.86
C ASN A 42 13.20 11.30 -3.32
N ASP A 43 13.99 11.45 -2.26
CA ASP A 43 14.34 12.75 -1.65
C ASP A 43 15.62 13.36 -2.28
N GLY A 44 16.03 12.87 -3.46
CA GLY A 44 17.25 13.28 -4.15
C GLY A 44 18.51 12.53 -3.72
N GLU A 45 18.64 12.14 -2.44
CA GLU A 45 19.77 11.35 -1.95
C GLU A 45 19.44 9.89 -1.67
N ASN A 46 18.19 9.59 -1.28
CA ASN A 46 17.74 8.23 -0.94
C ASN A 46 16.27 8.02 -1.34
N ASP A 47 15.92 6.76 -1.61
CA ASP A 47 14.53 6.32 -1.72
C ASP A 47 13.99 6.01 -0.31
N LEU A 48 13.03 6.82 0.12
CA LEU A 48 12.33 6.73 1.39
C LEU A 48 11.04 5.95 1.19
N ASN A 49 10.93 4.79 1.85
CA ASN A 49 9.68 4.04 1.89
C ASN A 49 8.78 4.61 2.98
N ILE A 50 7.78 5.37 2.56
CA ILE A 50 6.81 5.98 3.45
C ILE A 50 5.68 4.99 3.69
N VAL A 51 5.48 4.63 4.95
CA VAL A 51 4.47 3.67 5.37
C VAL A 51 3.20 4.41 5.79
N GLY A 52 2.06 3.82 5.45
CA GLY A 52 0.76 4.23 5.95
C GLY A 52 -0.10 3.02 6.34
N THR A 53 -1.18 3.31 7.05
CA THR A 53 -2.19 2.32 7.46
C THR A 53 -3.51 2.61 6.77
N ILE A 54 -4.18 1.55 6.30
CA ILE A 54 -5.49 1.67 5.69
C ILE A 54 -6.53 1.98 6.79
N ILE A 55 -7.14 3.14 6.72
CA ILE A 55 -8.15 3.60 7.69
C ILE A 55 -9.57 3.46 7.16
N GLU A 56 -9.77 3.60 5.85
CA GLU A 56 -11.09 3.55 5.25
C GLU A 56 -11.06 2.92 3.85
N ARG A 57 -12.19 2.34 3.46
CA ARG A 57 -12.46 1.85 2.11
C ARG A 57 -13.82 2.36 1.63
N SER A 58 -13.86 2.89 0.42
CA SER A 58 -15.03 3.50 -0.19
C SER A 58 -15.19 3.04 -1.63
N LEU A 59 -16.36 2.55 -2.01
CA LEU A 59 -16.64 2.12 -3.38
C LEU A 59 -16.94 3.35 -4.25
N VAL A 60 -16.06 3.66 -5.20
CA VAL A 60 -16.17 4.86 -6.04
C VAL A 60 -16.94 4.59 -7.33
N ARG A 61 -16.75 3.40 -7.91
CA ARG A 61 -17.48 2.98 -9.10
C ARG A 61 -18.11 1.64 -8.83
N ASN A 62 -19.43 1.66 -8.75
CA ASN A 62 -20.27 0.48 -8.72
C ASN A 62 -20.93 0.27 -10.10
N LEU A 63 -21.45 -0.93 -10.33
CA LEU A 63 -22.43 -1.15 -11.38
C LEU A 63 -23.66 -0.26 -11.17
N PRO A 64 -24.35 0.16 -12.24
CA PRO A 64 -25.55 0.98 -12.10
C PRO A 64 -26.60 0.25 -11.26
N ASP A 65 -27.25 0.99 -10.35
CA ASP A 65 -28.18 0.43 -9.36
C ASP A 65 -29.31 -0.40 -9.98
N SER A 66 -29.74 -0.04 -11.19
CA SER A 66 -30.77 -0.79 -11.93
C SER A 66 -30.37 -2.23 -12.26
N PHE A 67 -29.08 -2.54 -12.37
CA PHE A 67 -28.59 -3.91 -12.57
C PHE A 67 -28.42 -4.67 -11.26
N LEU A 68 -28.05 -3.97 -10.18
CA LEU A 68 -27.93 -4.57 -8.84
C LEU A 68 -29.30 -4.82 -8.19
N ALA A 69 -30.33 -4.12 -8.65
CA ALA A 69 -31.71 -4.33 -8.23
C ALA A 69 -32.28 -5.70 -8.67
N ASP A 70 -31.70 -6.32 -9.71
CA ASP A 70 -32.05 -7.67 -10.14
C ASP A 70 -31.02 -8.70 -9.64
N PRO A 71 -31.29 -9.43 -8.54
CA PRO A 71 -30.34 -10.38 -7.97
C PRO A 71 -30.04 -11.60 -8.85
N ASN A 72 -30.78 -11.80 -9.95
CA ASN A 72 -30.54 -12.89 -10.90
C ASN A 72 -29.58 -12.49 -12.03
N THR A 73 -29.24 -11.21 -12.15
CA THR A 73 -28.33 -10.71 -13.17
C THR A 73 -26.91 -10.66 -12.62
N PRO A 74 -26.01 -11.57 -13.02
CA PRO A 74 -24.65 -11.55 -12.51
C PRO A 74 -23.90 -10.29 -12.99
N PRO A 75 -23.12 -9.63 -12.10
CA PRO A 75 -22.30 -8.45 -12.41
C PRO A 75 -21.39 -8.59 -13.65
N SER A 76 -20.90 -9.80 -13.91
CA SER A 76 -20.01 -10.12 -15.04
C SER A 76 -20.68 -9.91 -16.40
N LEU A 77 -21.99 -10.17 -16.50
CA LEU A 77 -22.75 -10.01 -17.74
C LEU A 77 -22.84 -8.53 -18.16
N VAL A 78 -22.98 -7.63 -17.18
CA VAL A 78 -23.08 -6.18 -17.40
C VAL A 78 -21.71 -5.58 -17.71
N SER A 79 -20.68 -6.05 -17.02
CA SER A 79 -19.29 -5.59 -17.21
C SER A 79 -18.79 -5.82 -18.63
N SER A 80 -19.12 -6.98 -19.20
CA SER A 80 -18.83 -7.31 -20.60
C SER A 80 -19.50 -6.35 -21.60
N LEU A 81 -20.70 -5.84 -21.29
CA LEU A 81 -21.42 -4.90 -22.17
C LEU A 81 -20.80 -3.50 -22.21
N ILE A 82 -20.10 -3.11 -21.15
CA ILE A 82 -19.41 -1.81 -21.04
C ILE A 82 -17.90 -1.90 -21.35
N GLY A 83 -17.43 -3.07 -21.81
CA GLY A 83 -16.04 -3.30 -22.16
C GLY A 83 -15.09 -3.38 -20.95
N LEU A 84 -15.61 -3.68 -19.76
CA LEU A 84 -14.81 -3.97 -18.57
C LEU A 84 -14.62 -5.48 -18.45
N SER A 85 -13.38 -5.90 -18.15
CA SER A 85 -13.07 -7.30 -17.83
C SER A 85 -13.77 -7.74 -16.54
N GLU A 86 -14.15 -9.03 -16.46
CA GLU A 86 -14.92 -9.62 -15.34
C GLU A 86 -14.29 -9.42 -13.94
N ASP A 87 -12.98 -9.16 -13.87
CA ASP A 87 -12.20 -8.90 -12.63
C ASP A 87 -12.09 -7.41 -12.24
N GLY A 88 -12.73 -6.49 -12.97
CA GLY A 88 -12.50 -5.04 -12.85
C GLY A 88 -13.77 -4.19 -12.65
N VAL A 89 -14.82 -4.79 -12.10
CA VAL A 89 -16.16 -4.19 -12.05
C VAL A 89 -16.27 -3.07 -11.04
N GLU A 90 -15.58 -3.22 -9.90
CA GLU A 90 -15.73 -2.36 -8.73
C GLU A 90 -14.40 -1.65 -8.45
N ILE A 91 -14.45 -0.32 -8.50
CA ILE A 91 -13.28 0.50 -8.20
C ILE A 91 -13.42 1.01 -6.77
N TYR A 92 -12.44 0.65 -5.95
CA TYR A 92 -12.38 1.06 -4.56
C TYR A 92 -11.37 2.19 -4.41
N GLU A 93 -11.77 3.22 -3.68
CA GLU A 93 -10.90 4.22 -3.11
C GLU A 93 -10.59 3.84 -1.68
N ILE A 94 -9.30 3.80 -1.38
CA ILE A 94 -8.78 3.43 -0.08
C ILE A 94 -8.12 4.66 0.49
N SER A 95 -8.56 5.06 1.69
CA SER A 95 -7.98 6.16 2.43
C SER A 95 -6.91 5.61 3.36
N VAL A 96 -5.72 6.20 3.30
CA VAL A 96 -4.54 5.77 4.04
C VAL A 96 -4.04 6.90 4.90
N GLU A 97 -3.86 6.63 6.19
CA GLU A 97 -3.18 7.55 7.11
C GLU A 97 -1.66 7.31 7.03
N THR A 98 -0.91 8.36 6.74
CA THR A 98 0.54 8.32 6.61
C THR A 98 1.20 8.32 7.98
N ILE A 99 1.98 7.27 8.27
CA ILE A 99 2.76 7.15 9.49
C ILE A 99 4.12 7.84 9.30
N GLY A 100 4.82 7.51 8.20
CA GLY A 100 6.16 8.03 7.91
C GLY A 100 7.15 6.92 7.56
N TYR A 101 8.45 7.23 7.66
CA TYR A 101 9.52 6.25 7.52
C TYR A 101 10.32 6.15 8.81
N PHE A 102 10.97 5.01 9.03
CA PHE A 102 11.87 4.85 10.17
C PHE A 102 13.23 5.47 9.89
N ASN A 103 13.66 6.40 10.75
CA ASN A 103 14.97 7.00 10.66
C ASN A 103 15.92 6.26 11.62
N ASN A 104 16.82 5.44 11.07
CA ASN A 104 17.77 4.64 11.87
C ASN A 104 18.77 5.50 12.66
N THR A 105 19.02 6.75 12.26
CA THR A 105 19.89 7.68 13.00
C THR A 105 19.20 8.22 14.25
N LEU A 106 17.90 8.48 14.17
CA LEU A 106 17.08 8.96 15.29
C LEU A 106 16.42 7.84 16.09
N ASN A 107 16.46 6.61 15.56
CA ASN A 107 15.77 5.44 16.09
C ASN A 107 14.27 5.69 16.36
N ASP A 108 13.65 6.48 15.48
CA ASP A 108 12.27 6.96 15.61
C ASP A 108 11.61 7.13 14.24
N PHE A 109 10.28 7.25 14.21
CA PHE A 109 9.52 7.48 12.98
C PHE A 109 9.50 8.96 12.62
N VAL A 110 9.92 9.26 11.39
CA VAL A 110 9.89 10.60 10.84
C VAL A 110 8.82 10.65 9.77
N ASN A 111 7.84 11.54 9.95
CA ASN A 111 6.90 11.88 8.90
C ASN A 111 7.48 13.06 8.10
N PRO A 112 7.95 12.85 6.85
CA PRO A 112 8.57 13.92 6.06
C PRO A 112 7.53 14.96 5.61
N ARG A 113 6.24 14.70 5.82
CA ARG A 113 5.12 15.54 5.37
C ARG A 113 5.13 15.77 3.86
N ILE A 114 5.71 14.84 3.11
CA ILE A 114 5.72 14.83 1.66
C ILE A 114 4.50 14.00 1.22
N PRO A 115 3.49 14.61 0.59
CA PRO A 115 2.37 13.85 0.06
C PRO A 115 2.82 13.04 -1.16
N PRO A 116 2.21 11.86 -1.41
CA PRO A 116 2.49 11.10 -2.61
C PRO A 116 1.97 11.81 -3.86
N ASN A 117 2.61 11.55 -5.00
CA ASN A 117 2.17 12.11 -6.26
C ASN A 117 0.99 11.30 -6.84
N PRO A 118 -0.02 11.95 -7.45
CA PRO A 118 -1.02 11.25 -8.23
C PRO A 118 -0.37 10.37 -9.32
N GLY A 119 -0.83 9.13 -9.45
CA GLY A 119 -0.26 8.14 -10.38
C GLY A 119 0.87 7.28 -9.81
N GLN A 120 1.30 7.53 -8.57
CA GLN A 120 2.36 6.74 -7.94
C GLN A 120 1.85 5.34 -7.54
N PRO A 121 2.64 4.27 -7.72
CA PRO A 121 2.26 2.93 -7.28
C PRO A 121 2.24 2.82 -5.75
N VAL A 122 1.27 2.09 -5.22
CA VAL A 122 1.14 1.75 -3.80
C VAL A 122 1.28 0.25 -3.65
N PHE A 123 2.07 -0.17 -2.66
CA PHE A 123 2.35 -1.58 -2.41
C PHE A 123 1.80 -2.01 -1.05
N LEU A 124 1.24 -3.21 -0.98
CA LEU A 124 0.84 -3.83 0.28
C LEU A 124 2.10 -4.38 0.99
N THR A 125 2.14 -4.24 2.32
CA THR A 125 3.19 -4.84 3.14
C THR A 125 2.59 -5.53 4.36
N SER A 126 3.11 -6.70 4.71
CA SER A 126 2.78 -7.36 5.97
C SER A 126 3.56 -6.76 7.14
N ASN A 127 3.13 -7.01 8.37
CA ASN A 127 3.85 -6.60 9.58
C ASN A 127 5.31 -7.08 9.62
N GLU A 128 5.57 -8.31 9.14
CA GLU A 128 6.92 -8.88 9.11
C GLU A 128 7.80 -8.25 8.04
N MET A 129 7.21 -7.82 6.93
CA MET A 129 7.90 -7.11 5.86
C MET A 129 8.14 -5.65 6.25
N LEU A 130 7.18 -5.04 6.94
CA LEU A 130 7.32 -3.74 7.56
C LEU A 130 8.50 -3.73 8.54
N ALA A 131 8.56 -4.67 9.48
CA ALA A 131 9.69 -4.78 10.41
C ALA A 131 11.06 -4.89 9.69
N ARG A 132 11.10 -5.55 8.53
CA ARG A 132 12.29 -5.68 7.69
C ARG A 132 12.62 -4.40 6.91
N MET A 133 11.63 -3.68 6.38
CA MET A 133 11.82 -2.39 5.71
C MET A 133 12.25 -1.28 6.67
N LEU A 134 11.75 -1.31 7.90
CA LEU A 134 12.12 -0.38 8.97
C LEU A 134 13.50 -0.70 9.56
N SER A 135 14.01 -1.92 9.38
CA SER A 135 15.32 -2.36 9.85
C SER A 135 16.26 -2.73 8.69
N PRO A 136 16.69 -1.79 7.83
CA PRO A 136 17.70 -2.08 6.83
C PRO A 136 19.08 -2.16 7.49
N ARG A 137 19.35 -3.28 8.19
CA ARG A 137 20.63 -3.89 8.61
C ARG A 137 20.70 -4.28 10.10
N GLN A 138 20.47 -5.56 10.35
CA GLN A 138 21.53 -6.42 10.89
C GLN A 138 21.72 -7.62 9.95
N LYS A 139 22.27 -7.36 8.76
CA LYS A 139 22.93 -8.44 8.00
C LYS A 139 24.43 -8.21 8.13
N GLY A 140 24.95 -8.71 9.25
CA GLY A 140 26.33 -8.58 9.70
C GLY A 140 26.67 -9.66 10.72
N GLU A 141 26.24 -10.91 10.51
CA GLU A 141 26.98 -12.04 11.06
C GLU A 141 28.23 -12.24 10.21
N GLN A 142 29.35 -11.72 10.69
CA GLN A 142 30.65 -12.40 10.54
C GLN A 142 31.57 -11.96 11.68
N GLY A 143 31.28 -12.45 12.88
CA GLY A 143 32.29 -12.54 13.94
C GLY A 143 33.21 -13.71 13.63
N GLU A 144 34.20 -13.49 12.77
CA GLU A 144 35.29 -14.45 12.58
C GLU A 144 36.26 -14.38 13.77
N ARG A 145 36.50 -15.56 14.38
CA ARG A 145 37.64 -15.94 15.23
C ARG A 145 37.68 -15.28 16.62
N THR A 146 37.74 -16.06 17.71
CA THR A 146 38.94 -16.85 18.02
C THR A 146 38.62 -17.98 19.00
N SER A 147 38.96 -19.19 18.58
CA SER A 147 39.18 -20.36 19.43
C SER A 147 40.26 -20.06 20.47
N ALA A 148 39.90 -20.05 21.76
CA ALA A 148 40.86 -20.14 22.85
C ALA A 148 40.98 -21.62 23.27
N HIS A 149 41.99 -22.28 22.70
CA HIS A 149 42.66 -23.41 23.31
C HIS A 149 43.76 -22.82 24.20
N CYS A 150 43.67 -23.08 25.51
CA CYS A 150 44.76 -23.26 26.48
C CYS A 150 44.14 -23.34 27.88
#